data_AF-A0A2M8ERT5-F1
#
_entry.id   AF-A0A2M8ERT5-F1
#
_cell.length_a   1.000
_cell.length_b   1.000
_cell.length_c   1.000
_cell.angle_alpha   90.00
_cell.angle_beta   90.00
_cell.angle_gamma   90.00
#
_symmetry.space_group_name_H-M   'P 1'
#
loop_
_entity.id
_entity.type
_entity.pdbx_description
1 polymer ?
#
loop_
_entity_poly.entity_id
_entity_poly.type
_entity_poly.pdbx_seq_one_letter_code
_entity_poly.pdbx_strand_id
1 'polypeptide(L)'
;MLSVQHVNTDNDREYQGNPETHAFTKLCSENKIEQRFTKVKTPRTNSKAERVIRTLMEMWHNKTTFKSRVYRKQELIGFVNCYNTSNHTKELTI
;
A
#
# COMPACT_ATOMS: atom_id res chain seq x y z
N MET A 1 2.57 3.59 21.79
CA MET A 1 2.76 3.97 20.37
C MET A 1 2.80 2.69 19.56
N LEU A 2 2.00 2.56 18.50
CA LEU A 2 2.04 1.37 17.62
C LEU A 2 3.21 1.55 16.65
N SER A 3 4.13 0.58 16.59
CA SER A 3 5.22 0.54 15.62
C SER A 3 4.96 -0.57 14.60
N VAL A 4 5.29 -0.30 13.34
CA VAL A 4 5.27 -1.33 12.30
C VAL A 4 6.43 -2.30 12.57
N GLN A 5 6.14 -3.60 12.64
CA GLN A 5 7.16 -4.62 12.90
C GLN A 5 7.66 -5.27 11.61
N HIS A 6 6.77 -5.43 10.63
CA HIS A 6 7.06 -6.12 9.38
C HIS A 6 6.42 -5.39 8.21
N VAL A 7 7.11 -5.42 7.06
CA VAL A 7 6.56 -4.99 5.77
C VAL A 7 6.68 -6.15 4.79
N ASN A 8 5.58 -6.47 4.10
CA ASN A 8 5.56 -7.48 3.05
C ASN A 8 5.45 -6.78 1.69
N THR A 9 6.40 -7.03 0.79
CA THR A 9 6.38 -6.51 -0.59
C THR A 9 6.55 -7.64 -1.60
N ASP A 10 6.31 -7.38 -2.87
CA ASP A 10 6.80 -8.25 -3.94
C ASP A 10 8.34 -8.18 -4.06
N ASN A 11 8.88 -8.96 -5.00
CA ASN A 11 10.31 -9.04 -5.23
C ASN A 11 10.84 -7.96 -6.19
N ASP A 12 10.08 -6.89 -6.43
CA ASP A 12 10.54 -5.85 -7.33
C ASP A 12 11.78 -5.14 -6.75
N ARG A 13 12.67 -4.73 -7.66
CA ARG A 13 13.95 -4.09 -7.30
C ARG A 13 13.76 -2.75 -6.58
N GLU A 14 12.58 -2.14 -6.67
CA GLU A 14 12.24 -0.94 -5.91
C GLU A 14 12.14 -1.20 -4.40
N TYR A 15 11.99 -2.46 -3.98
CA TYR A 15 11.92 -2.88 -2.58
C TYR A 15 13.17 -3.66 -2.14
N GLN A 16 14.14 -3.86 -3.04
CA GLN A 16 15.32 -4.69 -2.81
C GLN A 16 16.60 -3.94 -3.19
N GLY A 17 17.53 -3.81 -2.25
CA GLY A 17 18.81 -3.19 -2.52
C GLY A 17 19.76 -3.25 -1.34
N ASN A 18 20.93 -2.62 -1.49
CA ASN A 18 21.89 -2.48 -0.41
C ASN A 18 21.27 -1.62 0.72
N PRO A 19 21.17 -2.12 1.97
CA PRO A 19 20.61 -1.38 3.10
C PRO A 19 21.27 -0.02 3.39
N GLU A 20 22.50 0.22 2.93
CA GLU A 20 23.20 1.49 3.17
C GLU A 20 22.85 2.57 2.14
N THR A 21 22.50 2.18 0.92
CA THR A 21 22.30 3.09 -0.22
C THR A 21 20.87 3.10 -0.74
N HIS A 22 20.13 2.00 -0.57
CA HIS A 22 18.76 1.86 -1.03
C HIS A 22 17.79 2.46 0.00
N ALA A 23 17.11 3.54 -0.38
CA ALA A 23 16.32 4.36 0.55
C ALA A 23 15.27 3.56 1.33
N PHE A 24 14.56 2.64 0.68
CA PHE A 24 13.52 1.83 1.35
C PHE A 24 14.13 0.83 2.35
N THR A 25 15.20 0.15 1.96
CA THR A 25 15.86 -0.86 2.80
C THR A 25 16.56 -0.21 3.99
N LYS A 26 17.15 0.98 3.78
CA LYS A 26 17.73 1.82 4.83
C LYS A 26 16.68 2.24 5.86
N LEU A 27 15.54 2.78 5.40
CA LEU A 27 14.44 3.19 6.27
C LEU A 27 13.94 2.02 7.13
N CYS A 28 13.77 0.84 6.54
CA CYS A 28 13.35 -0.35 7.27
C CYS A 28 14.38 -0.74 8.34
N SER A 29 15.67 -0.71 8.01
CA SER A 29 16.76 -1.02 8.95
C SER A 29 16.80 -0.04 10.12
N GLU A 30 16.75 1.27 9.86
CA GLU A 30 16.75 2.32 10.88
C GLU A 30 15.56 2.23 11.85
N ASN A 31 14.40 1.78 11.34
CA ASN A 31 13.18 1.65 12.12
C ASN A 31 12.96 0.24 12.70
N LYS A 32 13.92 -0.69 12.54
CA LYS A 32 13.80 -2.09 12.96
C LYS A 32 12.57 -2.81 12.37
N ILE A 33 12.22 -2.47 11.14
CA ILE A 33 11.14 -3.10 10.38
C ILE A 33 11.73 -4.27 9.58
N GLU A 34 11.25 -5.48 9.85
CA GLU A 34 11.63 -6.66 9.07
C GLU A 34 10.97 -6.62 7.68
N GLN A 35 11.77 -6.68 6.62
CA GLN A 35 11.28 -6.81 5.26
C GLN A 35 11.06 -8.29 4.92
N ARG A 36 9.89 -8.60 4.39
CA ARG A 36 9.53 -9.92 3.88
C ARG A 36 9.08 -9.80 2.44
N PHE A 37 9.45 -10.78 1.63
CA PHE A 37 9.09 -10.79 0.22
C PHE A 37 8.07 -11.88 -0.08
N THR A 38 7.18 -11.62 -1.02
CA THR A 38 6.27 -12.65 -1.52
C THR A 38 7.08 -13.80 -2.13
N LYS A 39 6.59 -15.04 -1.97
CA LYS A 39 7.17 -16.14 -2.75
C LYS A 39 6.87 -15.91 -4.23
N VAL A 40 7.86 -16.18 -5.08
CA VAL A 40 7.72 -16.12 -6.54
C VAL A 40 6.48 -16.90 -6.97
N LYS A 41 5.67 -16.32 -7.87
CA LYS A 41 4.42 -16.91 -8.38
C LYS A 41 3.34 -17.20 -7.32
N THR A 42 3.34 -16.46 -6.21
CA THR A 42 2.30 -16.58 -5.16
C THR A 42 1.47 -15.30 -5.05
N PRO A 43 0.49 -15.05 -5.94
CA PRO A 43 -0.31 -13.82 -5.93
C PRO A 43 -1.13 -13.63 -4.63
N ARG A 44 -1.47 -14.72 -3.93
CA ARG A 44 -2.27 -14.67 -2.70
C ARG A 44 -1.65 -13.82 -1.59
N THR A 45 -0.32 -13.78 -1.48
CA THR A 45 0.37 -13.02 -0.42
C THR A 45 0.29 -11.51 -0.59
N ASN A 46 -0.05 -11.02 -1.79
CA ASN A 46 -0.27 -9.60 -2.07
C ASN A 46 -1.77 -9.23 -2.21
N SER A 47 -2.67 -10.21 -2.03
CA SER A 47 -4.11 -10.06 -2.30
C SER A 47 -4.78 -8.93 -1.52
N LYS A 48 -4.27 -8.56 -0.34
CA LYS A 48 -4.78 -7.42 0.44
C LYS A 48 -4.49 -6.09 -0.23
N ALA A 49 -3.27 -5.87 -0.69
CA ALA A 49 -2.89 -4.65 -1.40
C ALA A 49 -3.67 -4.54 -2.72
N GLU A 50 -3.72 -5.64 -3.48
CA GLU A 50 -4.49 -5.72 -4.73
C GLU A 50 -5.97 -5.43 -4.51
N ARG A 51 -6.58 -5.94 -3.43
CA ARG A 51 -7.97 -5.66 -3.10
C ARG A 51 -8.20 -4.18 -2.81
N VAL A 52 -7.34 -3.56 -2.01
CA VAL A 52 -7.43 -2.11 -1.73
C VAL A 52 -7.27 -1.29 -3.02
N ILE A 53 -6.32 -1.65 -3.88
CA ILE A 53 -6.13 -0.99 -5.19
C ILE A 53 -7.37 -1.13 -6.05
N ARG A 54 -7.97 -2.34 -6.13
CA ARG A 54 -9.21 -2.56 -6.88
C ARG A 54 -10.36 -1.71 -6.35
N THR A 55 -10.54 -1.66 -5.03
CA THR A 55 -11.53 -0.79 -4.38
C THR A 55 -11.32 0.68 -4.74
N LEU A 56 -10.09 1.19 -4.66
CA LEU A 56 -9.74 2.55 -5.07
C LEU A 56 -10.09 2.82 -6.53
N MET A 57 -9.83 1.86 -7.42
CA MET A 57 -10.12 2.00 -8.84
C MET A 57 -11.61 2.02 -9.14
N GLU A 58 -12.36 1.04 -8.61
CA GLU A 58 -13.79 0.83 -8.89
C GLU A 58 -14.69 1.87 -8.21
N MET A 59 -14.37 2.26 -6.97
CA MET A 59 -15.24 3.13 -6.17
C MET A 59 -14.92 4.61 -6.36
N TRP A 60 -13.66 4.96 -6.69
CA TRP A 60 -13.22 6.34 -6.77
C TRP A 60 -12.68 6.73 -8.14
N HIS A 61 -11.60 6.07 -8.60
CA HIS A 61 -10.88 6.52 -9.79
C HIS A 61 -11.76 6.51 -11.03
N ASN A 62 -12.50 5.42 -11.26
CA ASN A 62 -13.33 5.25 -12.46
C ASN A 62 -14.62 6.10 -12.43
N LYS A 63 -15.00 6.63 -11.26
CA LYS A 63 -16.19 7.47 -11.09
C LYS A 63 -15.90 8.96 -11.10
N THR A 64 -14.62 9.35 -11.11
CA THR A 64 -14.19 10.74 -10.93
C THR A 64 -13.43 11.22 -12.15
N THR A 65 -13.83 12.36 -12.71
CA THR A 65 -13.03 13.05 -13.75
C THR A 65 -12.06 14.02 -13.08
N PHE A 66 -10.76 13.80 -13.27
CA PHE A 66 -9.73 14.63 -12.65
C PHE A 66 -9.32 15.79 -13.55
N LYS A 67 -9.47 17.02 -13.05
CA LYS A 67 -9.09 18.24 -13.78
C LYS A 67 -7.57 18.48 -13.80
N SER A 68 -6.85 17.96 -12.81
CA SER A 68 -5.40 18.08 -12.71
C SER A 68 -4.81 17.00 -11.80
N ARG A 69 -3.48 16.81 -11.84
CA ARG A 69 -2.77 15.90 -10.94
C ARG A 69 -2.89 16.32 -9.47
N VAL A 70 -2.91 17.63 -9.21
CA VAL A 70 -3.07 18.20 -7.86
C VAL A 70 -4.47 17.89 -7.32
N TYR A 71 -5.50 18.13 -8.14
CA TYR A 71 -6.88 17.81 -7.79
C TYR A 71 -7.05 16.31 -7.49
N ARG A 72 -6.50 15.43 -8.34
CA ARG A 72 -6.51 13.97 -8.09
C ARG A 72 -5.88 13.59 -6.74
N LYS A 73 -4.78 14.24 -6.35
CA LYS A 73 -4.12 13.98 -5.06
C LYS A 73 -4.99 14.40 -3.87
N GLN A 74 -5.67 15.54 -3.97
CA GLN A 74 -6.58 16.03 -2.93
C GLN A 74 -7.79 15.09 -2.77
N GLU A 75 -8.41 14.72 -3.89
CA GLU A 75 -9.55 13.80 -3.90
C GLU A 75 -9.19 12.40 -3.36
N LEU A 76 -7.98 11.91 -3.65
CA LEU A 76 -7.50 10.62 -3.12
C LEU A 76 -7.46 10.64 -1.58
N ILE A 77 -6.93 11.72 -0.99
CA ILE A 77 -6.88 11.87 0.47
C ILE A 77 -8.30 11.87 1.06
N GLY A 78 -9.21 12.61 0.43
CA GLY A 78 -10.63 12.64 0.84
C GLY A 78 -11.28 11.27 0.79
N PHE A 79 -11.09 10.52 -0.31
CA PHE A 79 -11.60 9.18 -0.45
C PHE A 79 -11.02 8.21 0.58
N VAL A 80 -9.70 8.20 0.77
CA VAL A 80 -9.04 7.30 1.74
C VAL A 80 -9.52 7.57 3.16
N ASN A 81 -9.67 8.84 3.54
CA ASN A 81 -10.22 9.20 4.85
C ASN A 81 -11.65 8.68 5.01
N CYS A 82 -12.51 8.93 4.02
CA CYS A 82 -13.89 8.43 4.02
C CYS A 82 -13.94 6.89 4.11
N TYR A 83 -13.12 6.19 3.32
CA TYR A 83 -13.03 4.73 3.31
C TYR A 83 -12.59 4.17 4.67
N ASN A 84 -11.63 4.83 5.34
CA ASN A 84 -11.12 4.38 6.64
C ASN A 84 -12.09 4.68 7.80
N THR A 85 -12.93 5.73 7.71
CA THR A 85 -13.90 6.08 8.77
C THR A 85 -15.25 5.39 8.59
N SER A 86 -15.62 5.07 7.35
CA SER A 86 -16.80 4.25 7.05
C SER A 86 -16.43 2.81 7.41
N ASN A 87 -17.00 2.24 8.47
CA ASN A 87 -16.65 0.91 9.02
C ASN A 87 -16.79 -0.25 8.00
N HIS A 88 -15.91 -0.34 7.00
CA HIS A 88 -15.82 -1.42 6.02
C HIS A 88 -14.95 -2.58 6.50
N THR A 89 -14.67 -2.63 7.82
CA THR A 89 -13.80 -3.58 8.51
C THR A 89 -14.16 -5.06 8.31
N LYS A 90 -15.30 -5.36 7.67
CA LYS A 90 -15.78 -6.74 7.43
C LYS A 90 -15.40 -7.34 6.08
N GLU A 91 -14.96 -6.56 5.08
CA GLU A 91 -14.71 -7.07 3.72
C GLU A 91 -13.23 -7.44 3.43
N LEU A 92 -12.33 -7.20 4.38
CA LEU A 92 -10.89 -7.49 4.26
C LEU A 92 -10.45 -8.74 5.06
N THR A 93 -11.39 -9.50 5.63
CA THR A 93 -11.11 -10.77 6.29
C THR A 93 -10.76 -11.83 5.25
N ILE A 94 -9.62 -12.49 5.43
CA ILE A 94 -9.11 -13.61 4.61
C ILE A 94 -10.08 -14.79 4.71
#